data_AF-A0A379SQ28-F1
#
_entry.id   AF-A0A379SQ28-F1
#
_cell.length_a   1.000
_cell.length_b   1.000
_cell.length_c   1.000
_cell.angle_alpha   90.00
_cell.angle_beta   90.00
_cell.angle_gamma   90.00
#
_symmetry.space_group_name_H-M   'P 1'
#
loop_
_entity.id
_entity.type
_entity.pdbx_description
1 polymer ?
#
loop_
_entity_poly.entity_id
_entity_poly.type
_entity_poly.pdbx_seq_one_letter_code
_entity_poly.pdbx_strand_id
1 'polypeptide(L)'
;MRQYRLKLVGIHMHIGSGVDYGHLKQVCGAMVRQVLECGQDLEAISAGGGLSIPYREGEESVDTRHYYGLWNAAREQIARHLGHAVKLEIEPGRFLVAQSGVLVTQIRSVKQMGSRRFVLVDAGFNDLMRPGDVR
;
A
#
# COMPACT_ATOMS: atom_id res chain seq x y z
N MET A 1 -14.96 23.88 -2.84
CA MET A 1 -13.80 24.64 -3.35
C MET A 1 -14.02 26.14 -3.33
N ARG A 2 -14.97 26.71 -4.10
CA ARG A 2 -15.16 28.18 -4.23
C ARG A 2 -15.56 28.91 -2.94
N GLN A 3 -16.44 28.33 -2.12
CA GLN A 3 -16.90 28.96 -0.87
C GLN A 3 -15.75 29.25 0.12
N TYR A 4 -14.75 28.37 0.18
CA TYR A 4 -13.63 28.46 1.13
C TYR A 4 -12.29 28.80 0.47
N ARG A 5 -12.29 29.19 -0.82
CA ARG A 5 -11.09 29.51 -1.60
C ARG A 5 -10.01 28.41 -1.54
N LEU A 6 -10.44 27.14 -1.52
CA LEU A 6 -9.53 26.00 -1.58
C LEU A 6 -9.08 25.75 -3.03
N LYS A 7 -7.80 25.45 -3.21
CA LYS A 7 -7.22 24.96 -4.47
C LYS A 7 -7.15 23.43 -4.43
N LEU A 8 -7.80 22.77 -5.39
CA LEU A 8 -7.61 21.34 -5.59
C LEU A 8 -6.23 21.12 -6.25
N VAL A 9 -5.33 20.42 -5.58
CA VAL A 9 -3.99 20.10 -6.12
C VAL A 9 -3.96 18.70 -6.70
N GLY A 10 -4.68 17.76 -6.07
CA GLY A 10 -4.71 16.38 -6.52
C GLY A 10 -5.76 15.55 -5.82
N ILE A 11 -5.99 14.35 -6.33
CA ILE A 11 -6.88 13.35 -5.76
C ILE A 11 -6.05 12.13 -5.36
N HIS A 12 -6.34 11.59 -4.18
CA HIS A 12 -5.62 10.49 -3.58
C HIS A 12 -6.59 9.34 -3.25
N MET A 13 -6.17 8.10 -3.50
CA MET A 13 -6.87 6.90 -3.05
C MET A 13 -5.88 5.95 -2.36
N HIS A 14 -6.19 5.54 -1.12
CA HIS A 14 -5.44 4.52 -0.39
C HIS A 14 -6.35 3.33 -0.08
N ILE A 15 -6.19 2.24 -0.83
CA ILE A 15 -7.00 1.03 -0.68
C ILE A 15 -6.13 -0.18 -0.31
N GLY A 16 -4.95 -0.28 -0.91
CA GLY A 16 -4.01 -1.39 -0.70
C GLY A 16 -4.47 -2.68 -1.37
N SER A 17 -3.92 -2.96 -2.56
CA SER A 17 -4.28 -4.13 -3.37
C SER A 17 -3.38 -5.36 -3.14
N GLY A 18 -2.28 -5.21 -2.40
CA GLY A 18 -1.25 -6.26 -2.35
C GLY A 18 -0.81 -6.68 -3.75
N VAL A 19 -0.90 -7.98 -4.05
CA VAL A 19 -0.64 -8.58 -5.36
C VAL A 19 -1.90 -8.83 -6.21
N ASP A 20 -3.09 -8.40 -5.77
CA ASP A 20 -4.32 -8.51 -6.57
C ASP A 20 -4.38 -7.40 -7.63
N TYR A 21 -3.83 -7.69 -8.82
CA TYR A 21 -3.83 -6.77 -9.96
C TYR A 21 -5.24 -6.55 -10.55
N GLY A 22 -6.18 -7.47 -10.33
CA GLY A 22 -7.57 -7.31 -10.73
C GLY A 22 -8.24 -6.21 -9.90
N HIS A 23 -8.05 -6.26 -8.59
CA HIS A 23 -8.49 -5.21 -7.68
C HIS A 23 -7.78 -3.88 -7.99
N LEU A 24 -6.47 -3.89 -8.19
CA LEU A 24 -5.71 -2.68 -8.56
C LEU A 24 -6.27 -1.99 -9.81
N LYS A 25 -6.62 -2.76 -10.85
CA LYS A 25 -7.24 -2.23 -12.06
C LYS A 25 -8.59 -1.57 -11.78
N GLN A 26 -9.39 -2.10 -10.86
CA GLN A 26 -10.65 -1.49 -10.44
C GLN A 26 -10.41 -0.14 -9.75
N VAL A 27 -9.40 -0.06 -8.88
CA VAL A 27 -9.00 1.19 -8.20
C VAL A 27 -8.54 2.25 -9.21
N CYS A 28 -7.67 1.88 -10.15
CA CYS A 28 -7.23 2.77 -11.23
C CYS A 28 -8.43 3.30 -12.04
N GLY A 29 -9.37 2.43 -12.40
CA GLY A 29 -10.59 2.82 -13.11
C GLY A 29 -11.49 3.73 -12.29
N ALA A 30 -11.58 3.51 -10.98
CA ALA A 30 -12.33 4.37 -10.07
C ALA A 30 -11.68 5.76 -9.97
N MET A 31 -10.35 5.86 -9.84
CA MET A 31 -9.63 7.13 -9.85
C MET A 31 -9.95 7.94 -11.11
N VAL A 32 -9.83 7.31 -12.29
CA VAL A 32 -10.14 7.98 -13.56
C VAL A 32 -11.57 8.50 -13.56
N ARG A 33 -12.57 7.66 -13.24
CA ARG A 33 -13.97 8.10 -13.20
C ARG A 33 -14.17 9.28 -12.26
N GLN A 34 -13.60 9.22 -11.06
CA GLN A 34 -13.75 10.29 -10.08
C GLN A 34 -13.11 11.60 -10.52
N VAL A 35 -11.95 11.57 -11.18
CA VAL A 35 -11.33 12.79 -11.72
C VAL A 35 -12.19 13.40 -12.84
N LEU A 36 -12.69 12.57 -13.76
CA LEU A 36 -13.54 13.02 -14.87
C LEU A 36 -14.87 13.60 -14.36
N GLU A 37 -15.49 12.98 -13.37
CA GLU A 37 -16.74 13.43 -12.75
C GLU A 37 -16.55 14.68 -11.88
N CYS A 38 -15.37 14.86 -11.28
CA CYS A 38 -15.06 16.04 -10.46
C CYS A 38 -15.14 17.34 -11.26
N GLY A 39 -14.79 17.31 -12.54
CA GLY A 39 -14.84 18.48 -13.43
C GLY A 39 -13.99 19.66 -12.93
N GLN A 40 -12.98 19.39 -12.11
CA GLN A 40 -12.01 20.37 -11.62
C GLN A 40 -10.64 20.03 -12.18
N ASP A 41 -9.83 21.07 -12.36
CA ASP A 41 -8.42 20.92 -12.71
C ASP A 41 -7.60 20.40 -11.52
N LEU A 42 -6.52 19.66 -11.78
CA LEU A 42 -5.59 19.14 -10.78
C LEU A 42 -4.19 18.89 -11.36
N GLU A 43 -3.19 18.90 -10.51
CA GLU A 43 -1.78 18.75 -10.90
C GLU A 43 -1.24 17.32 -10.66
N ALA A 44 -1.90 16.54 -9.80
CA ALA A 44 -1.41 15.24 -9.36
C ALA A 44 -2.52 14.23 -9.01
N ILE A 45 -2.22 12.95 -9.19
CA ILE A 45 -2.95 11.85 -8.55
C ILE A 45 -2.00 11.01 -7.70
N SER A 46 -2.51 10.46 -6.60
CA SER A 46 -1.76 9.51 -5.75
C SER A 46 -2.40 8.14 -5.79
N ALA A 47 -1.55 7.13 -6.03
CA ALA A 47 -1.87 5.72 -5.94
C ALA A 47 -2.05 5.22 -4.50
N GLY A 48 -1.69 6.06 -3.52
CA GLY A 48 -1.56 5.66 -2.13
C GLY A 48 -0.50 4.58 -1.96
N GLY A 49 -0.70 3.73 -0.95
CA GLY A 49 0.24 2.68 -0.58
C GLY A 49 -0.38 1.28 -0.64
N GLY A 50 0.07 0.42 0.28
CA GLY A 50 -0.48 -0.94 0.42
C GLY A 50 0.11 -1.97 -0.54
N LEU A 51 1.30 -1.69 -1.08
CA LEU A 51 2.15 -2.71 -1.70
C LEU A 51 2.51 -3.75 -0.63
N SER A 52 2.20 -5.01 -0.89
CA SER A 52 2.51 -6.13 -0.01
C SER A 52 3.97 -6.55 -0.12
N ILE A 53 4.42 -7.29 0.89
CA ILE A 53 5.71 -7.97 0.93
C ILE A 53 5.46 -9.42 1.36
N PRO A 54 6.26 -10.37 0.88
CA PRO A 54 6.17 -11.75 1.36
C PRO A 54 6.72 -11.82 2.80
N TYR A 55 5.88 -12.24 3.74
CA TYR A 55 6.29 -12.53 5.13
C TYR A 55 6.70 -13.99 5.29
N ARG A 56 6.18 -14.89 4.45
CA ARG A 56 6.56 -16.30 4.43
C ARG A 56 7.27 -16.66 3.14
N GLU A 57 8.05 -17.72 3.22
CA GLU A 57 8.66 -18.34 2.05
C GLU A 57 7.57 -18.85 1.08
N GLY A 58 7.73 -18.56 -0.20
CA GLY A 58 6.78 -18.94 -1.25
C GLY A 58 5.63 -17.95 -1.48
N GLU A 59 5.50 -16.88 -0.69
CA GLU A 59 4.55 -15.80 -0.98
C GLU A 59 5.02 -14.92 -2.15
N GLU A 60 4.08 -14.42 -2.93
CA GLU A 60 4.38 -13.56 -4.07
C GLU A 60 4.80 -12.15 -3.63
N SER A 61 5.86 -11.64 -4.27
CA SER A 61 6.26 -10.24 -4.19
C SER A 61 5.48 -9.38 -5.18
N VAL A 62 5.24 -8.11 -4.82
CA VAL A 62 4.66 -7.13 -5.74
C VAL A 62 5.56 -6.89 -6.95
N ASP A 63 4.99 -6.98 -8.15
CA ASP A 63 5.60 -6.50 -9.39
C ASP A 63 5.36 -4.99 -9.51
N THR A 64 6.39 -4.22 -9.16
CA THR A 64 6.35 -2.75 -9.23
C THR A 64 6.22 -2.21 -10.66
N ARG A 65 6.69 -2.96 -11.67
CA ARG A 65 6.56 -2.56 -13.07
C ARG A 65 5.11 -2.69 -13.52
N HIS A 66 4.45 -3.79 -13.16
CA HIS A 66 3.03 -3.96 -13.44
C HIS A 66 2.18 -2.93 -12.70
N TYR A 67 2.49 -2.67 -11.42
CA TYR A 67 1.82 -1.65 -10.60
C TYR A 67 1.93 -0.26 -11.24
N TYR A 68 3.15 0.13 -11.66
CA TYR A 68 3.37 1.38 -12.38
C TYR A 68 2.61 1.43 -13.70
N GLY A 69 2.59 0.34 -14.48
CA GLY A 69 1.89 0.31 -15.77
C GLY A 69 0.40 0.65 -15.65
N LEU A 70 -0.29 0.07 -14.66
CA LEU A 70 -1.72 0.31 -14.43
C LEU A 70 -2.01 1.75 -13.99
N TRP A 71 -1.25 2.27 -13.02
CA TRP A 71 -1.41 3.65 -12.55
C TRP A 71 -0.97 4.68 -13.58
N ASN A 72 0.07 4.39 -14.36
CA ASN A 72 0.52 5.24 -15.45
C ASN A 72 -0.58 5.37 -16.51
N ALA A 73 -1.20 4.26 -16.92
CA ALA A 73 -2.29 4.29 -17.89
C ALA A 73 -3.48 5.15 -17.40
N ALA A 74 -3.83 5.04 -16.11
CA ALA A 74 -4.84 5.91 -15.50
C ALA A 74 -4.43 7.40 -15.53
N ARG A 75 -3.19 7.71 -15.11
CA ARG A 75 -2.62 9.06 -15.13
C ARG A 75 -2.58 9.64 -16.55
N GLU A 76 -2.22 8.87 -17.57
CA GLU A 76 -2.22 9.30 -18.98
C GLU A 76 -3.62 9.57 -19.52
N GLN A 77 -4.63 8.80 -19.10
CA GLN A 77 -6.03 9.09 -19.44
C GLN A 77 -6.50 10.39 -18.81
N ILE A 78 -6.16 10.63 -17.55
CA ILE A 78 -6.48 11.87 -16.83
C ILE A 78 -5.75 13.07 -17.47
N ALA A 79 -4.47 12.95 -17.75
CA ALA A 79 -3.68 14.00 -18.41
C ALA A 79 -4.26 14.40 -19.78
N ARG A 80 -4.71 13.42 -20.57
CA ARG A 80 -5.40 13.68 -21.84
C ARG A 80 -6.73 14.41 -21.66
N HIS A 81 -7.46 14.12 -20.59
CA HIS A 81 -8.71 14.80 -20.26
C HIS A 81 -8.49 16.25 -19.82
N LEU A 82 -7.46 16.51 -19.01
CA LEU A 82 -7.14 17.84 -18.50
C LEU A 82 -6.34 18.72 -19.48
N GLY A 83 -5.71 18.11 -20.49
CA GLY A 83 -4.95 18.81 -21.52
C GLY A 83 -3.53 19.21 -21.12
N HIS A 84 -3.02 18.70 -20.00
CA HIS A 84 -1.63 18.91 -19.55
C HIS A 84 -1.09 17.70 -18.78
N ALA A 85 0.21 17.71 -18.48
CA ALA A 85 0.85 16.65 -17.72
C ALA A 85 0.36 16.60 -16.26
N VAL A 86 0.17 15.39 -15.73
CA VAL A 86 -0.27 15.14 -14.36
C VAL A 86 0.77 14.27 -13.65
N LYS A 87 1.11 14.65 -12.42
CA LYS A 87 2.06 13.90 -11.59
C LYS A 87 1.41 12.61 -11.07
N LEU A 88 2.21 11.55 -10.96
CA LEU A 88 1.81 10.30 -10.34
C LEU A 88 2.62 10.10 -9.07
N GLU A 89 1.95 10.12 -7.93
CA GLU A 89 2.54 9.89 -6.62
C GLU A 89 2.23 8.47 -6.13
N ILE A 90 3.11 7.92 -5.29
CA ILE A 90 2.95 6.63 -4.63
C ILE A 90 3.49 6.75 -3.20
N GLU A 91 2.82 6.08 -2.25
CA GLU A 91 3.07 6.25 -0.81
C GLU A 91 3.40 4.91 -0.13
N PRO A 92 4.48 4.22 -0.54
CA PRO A 92 4.83 2.91 0.02
C PRO A 92 5.42 3.06 1.43
N GLY A 93 4.70 2.54 2.43
CA GLY A 93 5.24 2.36 3.79
C GLY A 93 5.88 0.98 3.95
N ARG A 94 5.03 -0.03 4.18
CA ARG A 94 5.42 -1.43 4.43
C ARG A 94 6.44 -1.96 3.41
N PHE A 95 6.22 -1.71 2.14
CA PHE A 95 7.08 -2.18 1.05
C PHE A 95 8.53 -1.69 1.17
N LEU A 96 8.75 -0.46 1.65
CA LEU A 96 10.11 0.09 1.77
C LEU A 96 10.85 -0.44 3.01
N VAL A 97 10.14 -0.60 4.13
CA VAL A 97 10.81 -0.79 5.44
C VAL A 97 10.64 -2.18 6.05
N ALA A 98 9.61 -2.95 5.70
CA ALA A 98 9.27 -4.18 6.44
C ALA A 98 10.37 -5.24 6.40
N GLN A 99 11.05 -5.41 5.26
CA GLN A 99 12.10 -6.42 5.10
C GLN A 99 13.48 -5.92 5.57
N SER A 100 13.59 -4.65 5.98
CA SER A 100 14.86 -4.06 6.44
C SER A 100 15.10 -4.22 7.94
N GLY A 101 14.07 -4.60 8.70
CA GLY A 101 14.12 -4.68 10.16
C GLY A 101 13.94 -6.12 10.66
N VAL A 102 14.64 -6.45 11.74
CA VAL A 102 14.42 -7.67 12.53
C VAL A 102 14.33 -7.30 14.00
N LEU A 103 13.51 -8.05 14.75
CA LEU A 103 13.45 -7.97 16.20
C LEU A 103 14.19 -9.16 16.81
N VAL A 104 15.30 -8.89 17.48
CA VAL A 104 16.09 -9.90 18.19
C VAL A 104 15.64 -9.92 19.65
N THR A 105 15.40 -11.12 20.20
CA THR A 105 14.88 -11.32 21.56
C THR A 105 15.53 -12.54 22.20
N GLN A 106 15.68 -12.52 23.53
CA GLN A 106 16.30 -13.60 24.28
C GLN A 106 15.25 -14.61 24.75
N ILE A 107 15.54 -15.91 24.63
CA ILE A 107 14.74 -16.96 25.28
C ILE A 107 14.90 -16.84 26.79
N ARG A 108 13.77 -16.70 27.50
CA ARG A 108 13.72 -16.61 28.96
C ARG A 108 13.25 -17.91 29.61
N SER A 109 12.46 -18.72 28.92
CA SER A 109 11.98 -20.00 29.43
C SER A 109 11.56 -20.94 28.31
N VAL A 110 11.76 -22.24 28.50
CA VAL A 110 11.25 -23.30 27.63
C VAL A 110 10.42 -24.26 28.47
N LYS A 111 9.18 -24.52 28.08
CA LYS A 111 8.28 -25.42 28.81
C LYS A 111 7.50 -26.35 27.88
N GLN A 112 7.32 -27.60 28.31
CA GLN A 112 6.44 -28.55 27.66
C GLN A 112 5.06 -28.50 28.33
N MET A 113 4.02 -28.20 27.57
CA MET A 113 2.63 -28.14 28.04
C MET A 113 1.80 -29.09 27.19
N GLY A 114 1.56 -30.30 27.70
CA GLY A 114 0.94 -31.39 26.94
C GLY A 114 1.80 -31.77 25.72
N SER A 115 1.20 -31.78 24.52
CA SER A 115 1.91 -32.05 23.26
C SER A 115 2.65 -30.84 22.67
N ARG A 116 2.48 -29.64 23.24
CA ARG A 116 3.07 -28.40 22.71
C ARG A 116 4.31 -27.97 23.48
N ARG A 117 5.34 -27.59 22.74
CA ARG A 117 6.52 -26.91 23.28
C ARG A 117 6.31 -25.40 23.20
N PHE A 118 6.44 -24.71 24.32
CA PHE A 118 6.40 -23.25 24.41
C PHE A 118 7.79 -22.69 24.66
N VAL A 119 8.17 -21.68 23.89
CA VAL A 119 9.39 -20.88 24.07
C VAL A 119 8.95 -19.46 24.40
N LEU A 120 9.28 -18.99 25.60
CA LEU A 120 8.98 -17.64 26.05
C LEU A 120 10.21 -16.77 25.85
N VAL A 121 10.01 -15.61 25.26
CA VAL A 121 11.06 -14.64 24.93
C VAL A 121 10.81 -13.32 25.66
N ASP A 122 11.80 -12.43 25.72
CA ASP A 122 11.71 -11.15 26.45
C ASP A 122 11.09 -9.98 25.66
N ALA A 123 10.74 -10.19 24.39
CA ALA A 123 9.92 -9.27 23.61
C ALA A 123 8.45 -9.73 23.56
N GLY A 124 7.54 -8.78 23.71
CA GLY A 124 6.09 -9.04 23.75
C GLY A 124 5.31 -8.30 22.68
N PHE A 125 3.97 -8.35 22.79
CA PHE A 125 3.07 -7.60 21.92
C PHE A 125 3.26 -6.08 22.04
N ASN A 126 3.77 -5.60 23.17
CA ASN A 126 4.11 -4.19 23.39
C ASN A 126 5.28 -3.74 22.48
N ASP A 127 6.17 -4.65 22.10
CA ASP A 127 7.31 -4.38 21.20
C ASP A 127 6.93 -4.64 19.74
N LEU A 128 6.22 -5.74 19.49
CA LEU A 128 5.72 -6.12 18.16
C LEU A 128 4.23 -6.47 18.24
N MET A 129 3.37 -5.46 18.04
CA MET A 129 1.92 -5.64 18.11
C MET A 129 1.36 -6.58 17.05
N ARG A 130 2.05 -6.73 15.92
CA ARG A 130 1.68 -7.64 14.84
C ARG A 130 2.63 -8.83 14.88
N PRO A 131 2.37 -9.87 15.69
CA PRO A 131 3.02 -11.16 15.46
C PRO A 131 2.59 -11.54 14.05
N GLY A 132 3.54 -11.62 13.11
CA GLY A 132 3.27 -11.62 11.66
C GLY A 132 1.96 -12.32 11.32
N ASP A 133 1.07 -11.64 10.59
CA ASP A 133 -0.25 -12.14 10.19
C ASP A 133 -0.04 -13.41 9.33
N VAL A 134 0.17 -14.53 10.01
CA VAL A 134 0.48 -15.86 9.50
C VAL A 134 -0.88 -16.57 9.50
N ARG A 135 -1.75 -16.21 8.55
CA ARG A 135 -2.80 -17.14 8.07
C ARG A 135 -2.32 -17.78 6.81
#